data_AF-A0A845SKR9-F1
#
_entry.id   AF-A0A845SKR9-F1
#
_cell.length_a   1.000
_cell.length_b   1.000
_cell.length_c   1.000
_cell.angle_alpha   90.00
_cell.angle_beta   90.00
_cell.angle_gamma   90.00
#
_symmetry.space_group_name_H-M   'P 1'
#
loop_
_entity.id
_entity.type
_entity.pdbx_description
1 polymer ?
#
loop_
_entity_poly.entity_id
_entity_poly.type
_entity_poly.pdbx_seq_one_letter_code
_entity_poly.pdbx_strand_id
1 'polypeptide(L)'
;MNSILDHLVKSEIRAAIVARNRRYDAEVNALPPYRDVDAKAINIVLPRIDSLDSFSNIRYPYAQVAPFTRPDLTGAQRAALYANLECRKPTGADLPPQEKELIGQWGVIAAKDIAKGTCVGIFTGVLVPKEIGDKYLLDHDYLISLTMDERREEIYLDGDGIMSKINTLIEYGENGRPGRQAPSLKINARWRWLRCSYHYRDDEVRRLNRPPG
;
A
#
# COMPACT_ATOMS: atom_id res chain seq x y z
N MET A 1 8.15 -6.62 -36.02
CA MET A 1 9.15 -7.27 -35.15
C MET A 1 9.20 -6.70 -33.72
N ASN A 2 8.88 -5.42 -33.49
CA ASN A 2 8.90 -4.81 -32.14
C ASN A 2 7.81 -5.28 -31.14
N SER A 3 6.69 -5.87 -31.58
CA SER A 3 5.61 -6.18 -30.62
C SER A 3 5.85 -7.45 -29.79
N ILE A 4 6.44 -8.50 -30.35
CA ILE A 4 6.70 -9.75 -29.61
C ILE A 4 7.72 -9.50 -28.48
N LEU A 5 8.78 -8.74 -28.77
CA LEU A 5 9.78 -8.38 -27.77
C LEU A 5 9.17 -7.52 -26.65
N ASP A 6 8.35 -6.52 -27.00
CA ASP A 6 7.65 -5.67 -26.03
C ASP A 6 6.67 -6.49 -25.16
N HIS A 7 5.96 -7.45 -25.74
CA HIS A 7 5.09 -8.37 -24.99
C HIS A 7 5.86 -9.28 -24.03
N LEU A 8 7.00 -9.83 -24.46
CA LEU A 8 7.85 -10.67 -23.61
C LEU A 8 8.42 -9.89 -22.44
N VAL A 9 9.00 -8.71 -22.70
CA VAL A 9 9.52 -7.81 -21.66
C VAL A 9 8.43 -7.43 -20.66
N LYS A 10 7.23 -7.07 -21.15
CA LYS A 10 6.07 -6.79 -20.29
C LYS A 10 5.67 -7.99 -19.42
N SER A 11 5.68 -9.19 -20.00
CA SER A 11 5.33 -10.41 -19.29
C SER A 11 6.32 -10.73 -18.17
N GLU A 12 7.63 -10.57 -18.43
CA GLU A 12 8.67 -10.81 -17.43
C GLU A 12 8.67 -9.76 -16.32
N ILE A 13 8.55 -8.47 -16.68
CA ILE A 13 8.41 -7.38 -15.69
C ILE A 13 7.19 -7.64 -14.81
N ARG A 14 6.04 -8.01 -15.40
CA ARG A 14 4.83 -8.35 -14.66
C ARG A 14 5.07 -9.52 -13.72
N ALA A 15 5.66 -10.61 -14.20
CA ALA A 15 5.93 -11.79 -13.38
C ALA A 15 6.85 -11.45 -12.19
N ALA A 16 7.88 -10.62 -12.41
CA ALA A 16 8.78 -10.17 -11.37
C ALA A 16 8.07 -9.32 -10.31
N ILE A 17 7.22 -8.38 -10.73
CA ILE A 17 6.47 -7.49 -9.81
C ILE A 17 5.43 -8.29 -9.02
N VAL A 18 4.67 -9.17 -9.67
CA VAL A 18 3.72 -10.06 -9.00
C VAL A 18 4.46 -10.97 -8.01
N ALA A 19 5.62 -11.53 -8.39
CA ALA A 19 6.41 -12.37 -7.50
C ALA A 19 6.94 -11.60 -6.29
N ARG A 20 7.40 -10.35 -6.48
CA ARG A 20 7.80 -9.45 -5.40
C ARG A 20 6.63 -9.17 -4.46
N ASN A 21 5.49 -8.75 -5.00
CA ASN A 21 4.33 -8.35 -4.22
C ASN A 21 3.62 -9.52 -3.53
N ARG A 22 3.68 -10.73 -4.09
CA ARG A 22 3.16 -11.94 -3.43
C ARG A 22 4.07 -12.46 -2.32
N ARG A 23 5.32 -11.99 -2.24
CA ARG A 23 6.22 -12.28 -1.14
C ARG A 23 6.15 -11.17 -0.11
N TYR A 24 6.61 -11.48 1.09
CA TYR A 24 6.82 -10.49 2.12
C TYR A 24 8.21 -10.70 2.71
N ASP A 25 8.90 -9.58 2.91
CA ASP A 25 10.19 -9.48 3.57
C ASP A 25 10.06 -8.42 4.65
N ALA A 26 10.37 -8.75 5.91
CA ALA A 26 10.20 -7.83 7.02
C ALA A 26 11.14 -6.61 6.93
N GLU A 27 12.25 -6.72 6.18
CA GLU A 27 13.20 -5.61 6.00
C GLU A 27 12.55 -4.41 5.28
N VAL A 28 11.49 -4.63 4.49
CA VAL A 28 10.79 -3.54 3.78
C VAL A 28 10.15 -2.53 4.76
N ASN A 29 9.81 -2.95 5.97
CA ASN A 29 9.24 -2.06 6.99
C ASN A 29 10.29 -1.10 7.57
N ALA A 30 11.59 -1.35 7.35
CA ALA A 30 12.67 -0.44 7.73
C ALA A 30 12.92 0.65 6.68
N LEU A 31 12.44 0.45 5.45
CA LEU A 31 12.65 1.39 4.34
C LEU A 31 11.82 2.68 4.52
N PRO A 32 12.24 3.79 3.89
CA PRO A 32 11.41 4.98 3.78
C PRO A 32 10.03 4.63 3.20
N PRO A 33 8.92 5.17 3.72
CA PRO A 33 7.57 4.68 3.40
C PRO A 33 7.19 4.82 1.92
N TYR A 34 7.71 5.84 1.25
CA TYR A 34 7.49 6.07 -0.17
C TYR A 34 8.84 6.18 -0.87
N ARG A 35 8.94 5.55 -2.04
CA ARG A 35 10.17 5.49 -2.82
C ARG A 35 9.88 5.71 -4.30
N ASP A 36 10.85 6.23 -5.04
CA ASP A 36 10.79 6.20 -6.51
C ASP A 36 11.18 4.83 -7.07
N VAL A 37 11.16 4.72 -8.40
CA VAL A 37 11.55 3.48 -9.11
C VAL A 37 13.03 3.11 -8.95
N ASP A 38 13.88 4.04 -8.51
CA ASP A 38 15.29 3.82 -8.19
C ASP A 38 15.51 3.51 -6.68
N ALA A 39 14.42 3.25 -5.95
CA ALA A 39 14.39 3.04 -4.49
C ALA A 39 14.85 4.24 -3.65
N LYS A 40 14.92 5.45 -4.22
CA LYS A 40 15.23 6.68 -3.47
C LYS A 40 14.00 7.11 -2.67
N ALA A 41 14.24 7.61 -1.46
CA ALA A 41 13.17 8.07 -0.59
C ALA A 41 12.41 9.26 -1.21
N ILE A 42 11.08 9.19 -1.19
CA ILE A 42 10.19 10.32 -1.48
C ILE A 42 9.48 10.70 -0.19
N ASN A 43 9.53 11.98 0.16
CA ASN A 43 8.86 12.50 1.34
C ASN A 43 7.52 13.12 0.93
N ILE A 44 6.43 12.47 1.34
CA ILE A 44 5.08 12.99 1.15
C ILE A 44 4.70 13.81 2.39
N VAL A 45 4.47 15.12 2.22
CA VAL A 45 4.12 16.04 3.31
C VAL A 45 2.60 16.07 3.51
N LEU A 46 2.09 15.20 4.39
CA LEU A 46 0.68 15.19 4.76
C LEU A 46 0.23 16.54 5.36
N PRO A 47 -0.87 17.14 4.88
CA PRO A 47 -1.50 18.24 5.60
C PRO A 47 -1.93 17.71 6.97
N ARG A 48 -1.61 18.45 8.03
CA ARG A 48 -1.83 18.05 9.44
C ARG A 48 -3.32 18.15 9.82
N ILE A 49 -4.17 17.45 9.09
CA ILE A 49 -5.62 17.50 9.17
C ILE A 49 -6.11 16.14 9.66
N ASP A 50 -7.03 16.15 10.62
CA ASP A 50 -7.69 14.94 11.09
C ASP A 50 -8.57 14.35 9.99
N SER A 51 -8.48 13.04 9.78
CA SER A 51 -9.33 12.37 8.80
C SER A 51 -10.73 12.17 9.38
N LEU A 52 -11.74 12.32 8.54
CA LEU A 52 -13.13 12.03 8.88
C LEU A 52 -13.54 10.75 8.17
N ASP A 53 -13.94 9.74 8.95
CA ASP A 53 -14.52 8.54 8.38
C ASP A 53 -15.86 8.85 7.72
N SER A 54 -15.98 8.51 6.44
CA SER A 54 -17.13 8.86 5.60
C SER A 54 -18.42 8.13 5.98
N PHE A 55 -18.35 7.09 6.82
CA PHE A 55 -19.50 6.26 7.21
C PHE A 55 -19.94 6.46 8.66
N SER A 56 -19.02 6.80 9.56
CA SER A 56 -19.24 6.85 11.00
C SER A 56 -19.07 8.24 11.61
N ASN A 57 -18.66 9.25 10.83
CA ASN A 57 -18.29 10.60 11.31
C ASN A 57 -17.22 10.59 12.42
N ILE A 58 -16.53 9.46 12.62
CA ILE A 58 -15.42 9.37 13.56
C ILE A 58 -14.24 10.14 12.99
N ARG A 59 -13.61 10.95 13.83
CA ARG A 59 -12.37 11.66 13.49
C ARG A 59 -11.17 10.87 13.96
N TYR A 60 -10.22 10.64 13.06
CA TYR A 60 -8.93 10.05 13.39
C TYR A 60 -7.85 11.12 13.32
N PRO A 61 -7.12 11.37 14.42
CA PRO A 61 -6.19 12.47 14.47
C PRO A 61 -4.93 12.18 13.65
N TYR A 62 -4.43 13.19 12.93
CA TYR A 62 -3.18 13.08 12.18
C TYR A 62 -2.01 12.59 13.04
N ALA A 63 -2.01 12.93 14.33
CA ALA A 63 -1.00 12.52 15.30
C ALA A 63 -0.78 10.99 15.37
N GLN A 64 -1.77 10.17 15.02
CA GLN A 64 -1.62 8.72 14.98
C GLN A 64 -0.92 8.22 13.71
N VAL A 65 -1.04 8.94 12.59
CA VAL A 65 -0.42 8.59 11.30
C VAL A 65 0.99 9.19 11.18
N ALA A 66 1.19 10.36 11.78
CA ALA A 66 2.43 11.13 11.70
C ALA A 66 3.72 10.31 11.96
N PRO A 67 3.80 9.39 12.94
CA PRO A 67 5.00 8.60 13.17
C PRO A 67 5.44 7.79 11.93
N PHE A 68 4.48 7.29 11.14
CA PHE A 68 4.74 6.42 9.99
C PHE A 68 5.29 7.17 8.77
N THR A 69 5.10 8.49 8.68
CA THR A 69 5.57 9.30 7.54
C THR A 69 6.82 10.12 7.85
N ARG A 70 7.40 9.97 9.05
CA ARG A 70 8.57 10.72 9.47
C ARG A 70 9.83 10.35 8.67
N PRO A 71 10.46 11.31 7.99
CA PRO A 71 11.68 11.04 7.23
C PRO A 71 12.89 10.80 8.12
N ASP A 72 12.90 11.37 9.33
CA ASP A 72 14.03 11.40 10.25
C ASP A 72 14.24 10.12 11.06
N LEU A 73 13.31 9.15 10.97
CA LEU A 73 13.47 7.87 11.64
C LEU A 73 14.58 7.03 11.02
N THR A 74 15.29 6.27 11.85
CA THR A 74 16.15 5.16 11.40
C THR A 74 15.29 3.99 10.91
N GLY A 75 15.92 3.05 10.19
CA GLY A 75 15.20 1.85 9.72
C GLY A 75 14.64 1.00 10.87
N ALA A 76 15.39 0.81 11.95
CA ALA A 76 14.92 0.09 13.13
C ALA A 76 13.72 0.79 13.80
N GLN A 77 13.74 2.13 13.91
CA GLN A 77 12.62 2.89 14.44
C GLN A 77 11.38 2.80 13.55
N ARG A 78 11.54 2.79 12.22
CA ARG A 78 10.41 2.57 11.29
C ARG A 78 9.81 1.18 11.44
N ALA A 79 10.65 0.15 11.45
CA ALA A 79 10.18 -1.23 11.61
C ALA A 79 9.42 -1.43 12.94
N ALA A 80 9.87 -0.79 14.02
CA ALA A 80 9.24 -0.88 15.33
C ALA A 80 7.81 -0.31 15.37
N LEU A 81 7.43 0.59 14.45
CA LEU A 81 6.06 1.11 14.39
C LEU A 81 5.03 0.03 14.05
N TYR A 82 5.45 -1.05 13.41
CA TYR A 82 4.60 -2.17 13.01
C TYR A 82 4.60 -3.33 14.02
N ALA A 83 5.17 -3.15 15.22
CA ALA A 83 5.29 -4.21 16.23
C ALA A 83 3.97 -4.79 16.76
N ASN A 84 2.83 -4.15 16.46
CA ASN A 84 1.50 -4.68 16.78
C ASN A 84 1.03 -5.75 15.78
N LEU A 85 1.77 -5.93 14.70
CA LEU A 85 1.41 -6.76 13.57
C LEU A 85 2.48 -7.81 13.33
N GLU A 86 2.04 -9.00 12.96
CA GLU A 86 2.87 -10.08 12.47
C GLU A 86 2.42 -10.41 11.04
N CYS A 87 3.36 -10.47 10.09
CA CYS A 87 3.05 -10.95 8.76
C CYS A 87 3.61 -12.36 8.58
N ARG A 88 2.71 -13.32 8.40
CA ARG A 88 3.03 -14.73 8.19
C ARG A 88 1.90 -15.41 7.44
N LYS A 89 2.10 -16.68 7.12
CA LYS A 89 1.03 -17.51 6.57
C LYS A 89 0.11 -17.96 7.70
N PRO A 90 -1.19 -17.64 7.67
CA PRO A 90 -2.11 -18.07 8.70
C PRO A 90 -2.33 -19.58 8.58
N THR A 91 -2.63 -20.17 9.73
CA THR A 91 -2.96 -21.58 9.93
C THR A 91 -4.44 -21.71 10.27
N GLY A 92 -4.95 -22.94 10.36
CA GLY A 92 -6.33 -23.18 10.78
C GLY A 92 -6.65 -22.70 12.21
N ALA A 93 -5.64 -22.43 13.05
CA ALA A 93 -5.85 -21.87 14.38
C ALA A 93 -6.04 -20.34 14.37
N ASP A 94 -5.57 -19.66 13.31
CA ASP A 94 -5.62 -18.21 13.20
C ASP A 94 -6.95 -17.71 12.60
N LEU A 95 -7.70 -18.60 11.96
CA LEU A 95 -8.79 -18.25 11.07
C LEU A 95 -10.09 -18.98 11.45
N PRO A 96 -11.23 -18.30 11.33
CA PRO A 96 -12.51 -18.98 11.45
C PRO A 96 -12.73 -19.93 10.25
N PRO A 97 -13.60 -20.97 10.36
CA PRO A 97 -13.79 -21.97 9.31
C PRO A 97 -14.14 -21.40 7.93
N GLN A 98 -14.79 -20.23 7.90
CA GLN A 98 -15.21 -19.53 6.69
C GLN A 98 -14.04 -18.90 5.91
N GLU A 99 -12.85 -18.81 6.50
CA GLU A 99 -11.65 -18.19 5.91
C GLU A 99 -10.54 -19.20 5.62
N LYS A 100 -10.85 -20.50 5.60
CA LYS A 100 -9.87 -21.58 5.34
C LYS A 100 -9.05 -21.41 4.05
N GLU A 101 -9.58 -20.70 3.05
CA GLU A 101 -8.90 -20.42 1.78
C GLU A 101 -7.67 -19.52 1.93
N LEU A 102 -7.54 -18.80 3.05
CA LEU A 102 -6.38 -17.95 3.34
C LEU A 102 -5.19 -18.73 3.90
N ILE A 103 -5.41 -19.98 4.32
CA ILE A 103 -4.35 -20.84 4.83
C ILE A 103 -3.26 -20.99 3.76
N GLY A 104 -2.00 -20.70 4.15
CA GLY A 104 -0.85 -20.79 3.25
C GLY A 104 -0.60 -19.55 2.37
N GLN A 105 -1.51 -18.57 2.36
CA GLN A 105 -1.30 -17.25 1.76
C GLN A 105 -0.60 -16.32 2.75
N TRP A 106 0.05 -15.24 2.30
CA TRP A 106 0.54 -14.23 3.25
C TRP A 106 -0.63 -13.45 3.83
N GLY A 107 -0.60 -13.23 5.15
CA GLY A 107 -1.59 -12.42 5.84
C GLY A 107 -0.94 -11.60 6.96
N VAL A 108 -1.69 -10.63 7.47
CA VAL A 108 -1.32 -9.84 8.64
C VAL A 108 -2.21 -10.23 9.80
N ILE A 109 -1.58 -10.57 10.91
CA ILE A 109 -2.23 -11.01 12.14
C ILE A 109 -1.84 -10.02 13.24
N ALA A 110 -2.76 -9.75 14.17
CA ALA A 110 -2.44 -8.94 15.33
C ALA A 110 -1.49 -9.73 16.25
N ALA A 111 -0.33 -9.15 16.55
CA ALA A 111 0.64 -9.75 17.48
C ALA A 111 0.22 -9.58 18.96
N LYS A 112 -0.74 -8.70 19.22
CA LYS A 112 -1.32 -8.40 20.53
C LYS A 112 -2.69 -7.75 20.36
N ASP A 113 -3.43 -7.57 21.45
CA ASP A 113 -4.69 -6.85 21.42
C ASP A 113 -4.51 -5.41 20.93
N ILE A 114 -5.30 -5.02 19.94
CA ILE A 114 -5.27 -3.68 19.34
C ILE A 114 -6.54 -2.93 19.75
N ALA A 115 -6.36 -1.83 20.48
CA ALA A 115 -7.49 -1.00 20.90
C ALA A 115 -8.20 -0.40 19.68
N LYS A 116 -9.53 -0.28 19.76
CA LYS A 116 -10.34 0.35 18.71
C LYS A 116 -9.83 1.76 18.39
N GLY A 117 -9.66 2.03 17.09
CA GLY A 117 -9.22 3.33 16.59
C GLY A 117 -7.71 3.56 16.67
N THR A 118 -6.92 2.52 16.95
CA THR A 118 -5.46 2.57 16.83
C THR A 118 -5.04 2.56 15.35
N CYS A 119 -4.20 3.51 14.93
CA CYS A 119 -3.49 3.40 13.66
C CYS A 119 -2.45 2.28 13.75
N VAL A 120 -2.58 1.27 12.88
CA VAL A 120 -1.69 0.11 12.84
C VAL A 120 -0.62 0.19 11.76
N GLY A 121 -0.69 1.20 10.88
CA GLY A 121 0.24 1.34 9.76
C GLY A 121 -0.26 2.25 8.66
N ILE A 122 0.63 2.50 7.70
CA ILE A 122 0.32 3.13 6.41
C ILE A 122 0.70 2.18 5.27
N PHE A 123 0.06 2.34 4.11
CA PHE A 123 0.54 1.72 2.89
C PHE A 123 1.87 2.38 2.48
N THR A 124 2.86 1.52 2.22
CA THR A 124 4.22 1.89 1.80
C THR A 124 4.56 1.18 0.51
N GLY A 125 5.47 1.74 -0.27
CA GLY A 125 5.79 1.18 -1.57
C GLY A 125 6.51 2.13 -2.51
N VAL A 126 6.50 1.73 -3.78
CA VAL A 126 7.08 2.50 -4.88
C VAL A 126 5.99 3.35 -5.53
N LEU A 127 6.28 4.64 -5.69
CA LEU A 127 5.44 5.57 -6.42
C LEU A 127 5.73 5.46 -7.91
N VAL A 128 4.69 5.17 -8.68
CA VAL A 128 4.77 4.93 -10.13
C VAL A 128 3.81 5.88 -10.85
N PRO A 129 4.31 6.69 -11.82
CA PRO A 129 3.45 7.50 -12.67
C PRO A 129 2.33 6.66 -13.30
N LYS A 130 1.13 7.23 -13.42
CA LYS A 130 -0.04 6.52 -13.94
C LYS A 130 0.20 5.90 -15.31
N GLU A 131 0.89 6.60 -16.20
CA GLU A 131 1.18 6.13 -17.56
C GLU A 131 2.04 4.88 -17.56
N ILE A 132 2.98 4.78 -16.60
CA ILE A 132 3.83 3.60 -16.41
C ILE A 132 3.01 2.48 -15.77
N GLY A 133 2.23 2.79 -14.74
CA GLY A 133 1.38 1.80 -14.07
C GLY A 133 0.35 1.17 -15.00
N ASP A 134 -0.39 1.99 -15.76
CA ASP A 134 -1.41 1.52 -16.71
C ASP A 134 -0.79 0.66 -17.82
N LYS A 135 0.46 0.94 -18.22
CA LYS A 135 1.14 0.24 -19.32
C LYS A 135 1.82 -1.06 -18.90
N TYR A 136 2.35 -1.12 -17.68
CA TYR A 136 3.23 -2.21 -17.23
C TYR A 136 2.73 -2.96 -15.99
N LEU A 137 1.88 -2.36 -15.15
CA LEU A 137 1.40 -2.90 -13.88
C LEU A 137 -0.05 -3.40 -13.98
N LEU A 138 -0.33 -4.20 -15.01
CA LEU A 138 -1.65 -4.76 -15.28
C LEU A 138 -1.96 -5.96 -14.38
N ASP A 139 -2.30 -5.64 -13.14
CA ASP A 139 -3.21 -6.32 -12.20
C ASP A 139 -3.15 -5.49 -10.92
N HIS A 140 -4.23 -4.76 -10.61
CA HIS A 140 -4.27 -3.70 -9.59
C HIS A 140 -4.18 -4.22 -8.15
N ASP A 141 -3.75 -5.46 -7.95
CA ASP A 141 -3.79 -6.17 -6.69
C ASP A 141 -2.87 -5.56 -5.61
N TYR A 142 -1.99 -4.63 -5.96
CA TYR A 142 -1.17 -3.95 -4.95
C TYR A 142 -1.06 -2.46 -5.23
N LEU A 143 -1.88 -1.94 -6.16
CA LEU A 143 -1.85 -0.55 -6.56
C LEU A 143 -2.89 0.26 -5.80
N ILE A 144 -2.44 1.35 -5.20
CA ILE A 144 -3.32 2.38 -4.64
C ILE A 144 -3.19 3.62 -5.50
N SER A 145 -4.30 4.11 -6.04
CA SER A 145 -4.32 5.40 -6.73
C SER A 145 -4.29 6.52 -5.69
N LEU A 146 -3.29 7.40 -5.83
CA LEU A 146 -3.14 8.61 -5.06
C LEU A 146 -3.39 9.79 -6.00
N THR A 147 -4.17 10.77 -5.56
CA THR A 147 -4.40 12.02 -6.30
C THR A 147 -3.69 13.17 -5.60
N MET A 148 -2.84 13.88 -6.33
CA MET A 148 -2.22 15.11 -5.83
C MET A 148 -3.15 16.30 -6.16
N ASP A 149 -3.72 16.94 -5.13
CA ASP A 149 -4.82 17.90 -5.28
C ASP A 149 -4.52 19.10 -6.19
N GLU A 150 -3.26 19.53 -6.32
CA GLU A 150 -2.92 20.73 -7.10
C GLU A 150 -2.94 20.50 -8.61
N ARG A 151 -2.64 19.29 -9.07
CA ARG A 151 -2.51 18.97 -10.50
C ARG A 151 -3.53 17.94 -10.97
N ARG A 152 -4.28 17.32 -10.05
CA ARG A 152 -5.09 16.11 -10.31
C ARG A 152 -4.29 15.01 -10.99
N GLU A 153 -2.97 15.03 -10.82
CA GLU A 153 -2.10 13.98 -11.30
C GLU A 153 -2.35 12.75 -10.43
N GLU A 154 -2.67 11.65 -11.10
CA GLU A 154 -2.79 10.35 -10.48
C GLU A 154 -1.42 9.69 -10.47
N ILE A 155 -1.00 9.23 -9.29
CA ILE A 155 0.19 8.43 -9.11
C ILE A 155 -0.22 7.13 -8.42
N TYR A 156 0.34 6.01 -8.86
CA TYR A 156 0.09 4.75 -8.18
C TYR A 156 1.13 4.51 -7.11
N LEU A 157 0.69 4.00 -5.98
CA LEU A 157 1.55 3.39 -4.97
C LEU A 157 1.49 1.87 -5.17
N ASP A 158 2.60 1.30 -5.59
CA ASP A 158 2.80 -0.15 -5.69
C ASP A 158 3.31 -0.69 -4.35
N GLY A 159 2.38 -1.28 -3.60
CA GLY A 159 2.55 -1.59 -2.19
C GLY A 159 3.35 -2.86 -1.92
N ASP A 160 4.46 -2.73 -1.19
CA ASP A 160 5.32 -3.85 -0.78
C ASP A 160 5.38 -4.07 0.74
N GLY A 161 4.91 -3.10 1.54
CA GLY A 161 4.92 -3.16 2.99
C GLY A 161 3.94 -4.15 3.61
N ILE A 162 4.03 -4.33 4.94
CA ILE A 162 3.12 -5.21 5.69
C ILE A 162 1.64 -4.90 5.44
N MET A 163 1.29 -3.62 5.30
CA MET A 163 -0.10 -3.21 5.04
C MET A 163 -0.63 -3.70 3.68
N SER A 164 0.24 -3.97 2.70
CA SER A 164 -0.19 -4.54 1.41
C SER A 164 -0.51 -6.03 1.49
N LYS A 165 -0.28 -6.68 2.64
CA LYS A 165 -0.66 -8.07 2.91
C LYS A 165 -1.96 -8.20 3.69
N ILE A 166 -2.61 -7.09 4.01
CA ILE A 166 -3.95 -7.12 4.60
C ILE A 166 -4.93 -7.46 3.48
N ASN A 167 -5.60 -8.60 3.60
CA ASN A 167 -6.68 -8.96 2.69
C ASN A 167 -7.95 -8.17 3.06
N THR A 168 -8.54 -7.48 2.08
CA THR A 168 -9.64 -6.52 2.33
C THR A 168 -10.94 -6.84 1.61
N LEU A 169 -11.01 -7.93 0.84
CA LEU A 169 -12.25 -8.32 0.18
C LEU A 169 -13.12 -9.14 1.12
N ILE A 170 -14.24 -8.55 1.55
CA ILE A 170 -15.17 -9.15 2.49
C ILE A 170 -16.53 -9.32 1.82
N GLU A 171 -17.11 -10.51 1.94
CA GLU A 171 -18.52 -10.75 1.72
C GLU A 171 -19.33 -10.30 2.93
N TYR A 172 -20.38 -9.53 2.67
CA TYR A 172 -21.29 -9.05 3.69
C TYR A 172 -22.56 -9.90 3.69
N GLY A 173 -23.01 -10.28 4.89
CA GLY A 173 -24.30 -10.94 5.07
C GLY A 173 -25.48 -9.98 4.85
N GLU A 174 -26.71 -10.53 4.88
CA GLU A 174 -27.96 -9.77 4.66
C GLU A 174 -28.17 -8.61 5.65
N ASN A 175 -27.54 -8.67 6.83
CA ASN A 175 -27.54 -7.60 7.84
C ASN A 175 -26.45 -6.54 7.64
N GLY A 176 -25.73 -6.58 6.52
CA GLY A 176 -24.61 -5.69 6.22
C GLY A 176 -23.37 -5.93 7.08
N ARG A 177 -23.28 -7.04 7.82
CA ARG A 177 -22.10 -7.37 8.62
C ARG A 177 -21.09 -8.16 7.80
N PRO A 178 -19.79 -7.90 7.98
CA PRO A 178 -18.73 -8.69 7.36
C PRO A 178 -18.86 -10.16 7.82
N GLY A 179 -19.06 -11.07 6.88
CA GLY A 179 -19.33 -12.49 7.16
C GLY A 179 -18.14 -13.41 6.90
N ARG A 180 -17.37 -13.15 5.83
CA ARG A 180 -16.15 -13.88 5.46
C ARG A 180 -15.39 -13.14 4.36
N GLN A 181 -14.16 -13.53 4.05
CA GLN A 181 -13.50 -13.03 2.84
C GLN A 181 -14.14 -13.55 1.55
N ALA A 182 -14.14 -12.71 0.51
CA ALA A 182 -14.66 -13.09 -0.80
C ALA A 182 -13.69 -14.07 -1.52
N PRO A 183 -14.21 -15.08 -2.24
CA PRO A 183 -13.43 -16.18 -2.79
C PRO A 183 -12.49 -15.79 -3.94
N SER A 184 -12.66 -14.60 -4.54
CA SER A 184 -11.72 -14.09 -5.55
C SER A 184 -10.90 -12.97 -4.93
N LEU A 185 -9.62 -13.25 -4.63
CA LEU A 185 -8.63 -12.27 -4.20
C LEU A 185 -8.37 -11.29 -5.36
N LYS A 186 -9.19 -10.25 -5.49
CA LYS A 186 -8.78 -9.03 -6.17
C LYS A 186 -8.48 -8.07 -5.04
N ILE A 187 -7.24 -7.69 -4.82
CA ILE A 187 -6.99 -6.56 -3.91
C ILE A 187 -7.42 -5.31 -4.72
N ASN A 188 -8.73 -5.16 -4.91
CA ASN A 188 -9.38 -4.03 -5.52
C ASN A 188 -9.77 -3.13 -4.36
N ALA A 189 -8.76 -2.49 -3.80
CA ALA A 189 -8.99 -1.52 -2.78
C ALA A 189 -9.43 -0.22 -3.46
N ARG A 190 -10.74 -0.11 -3.73
CA ARG A 190 -11.40 1.18 -4.01
C ARG A 190 -11.43 1.96 -2.69
N TRP A 191 -10.27 2.43 -2.23
CA TRP A 191 -10.18 3.36 -1.12
C TRP A 191 -10.68 4.72 -1.59
N ARG A 192 -11.93 5.03 -1.28
CA ARG A 192 -12.45 6.40 -1.40
C ARG A 192 -12.15 7.11 -0.09
N TRP A 193 -11.23 8.08 -0.18
CA TRP A 193 -10.87 9.16 0.75
C TRP A 193 -9.61 9.00 1.63
N LEU A 194 -8.55 9.69 1.19
CA LEU A 194 -8.04 10.89 1.87
C LEU A 194 -7.73 11.91 0.76
N ARG A 195 -8.58 12.93 0.62
CA ARG A 195 -8.26 14.14 -0.12
C ARG A 195 -7.30 14.93 0.77
N CYS A 196 -6.02 14.58 0.69
CA CYS A 196 -4.95 15.32 1.31
C CYS A 196 -4.30 16.17 0.24
N SER A 197 -4.42 17.48 0.40
CA SER A 197 -3.73 18.44 -0.45
C SER A 197 -2.26 18.46 -0.07
N TYR A 198 -1.39 18.03 -1.00
CA TYR A 198 0.05 18.03 -0.81
C TYR A 198 0.66 19.21 -1.56
N HIS A 199 1.45 20.02 -0.86
CA HIS A 199 2.33 21.01 -1.47
C HIS A 199 3.69 20.36 -1.73
N TYR A 200 4.02 20.16 -3.01
CA TYR A 200 5.34 19.69 -3.45
C TYR A 200 6.24 20.90 -3.75
N ARG A 201 7.50 20.90 -3.34
CA ARG A 201 8.48 21.92 -3.77
C ARG A 201 9.20 21.40 -5.02
N ASP A 202 9.12 22.18 -6.10
CA ASP A 202 9.45 21.83 -7.50
C ASP A 202 10.92 21.46 -7.82
N ASP A 203 11.81 21.40 -6.83
CA ASP A 203 13.26 21.53 -7.11
C ASP A 203 13.96 20.21 -7.54
N GLU A 204 13.37 19.04 -7.28
CA GLU A 204 14.02 17.74 -7.55
C GLU A 204 13.53 17.02 -8.82
N VAL A 205 12.35 17.36 -9.37
CA VAL A 205 11.80 16.69 -10.56
C VAL A 205 12.49 17.13 -11.85
N ARG A 206 13.19 18.28 -11.85
CA ARG A 206 13.89 18.78 -13.04
C ARG A 206 15.05 17.90 -13.52
N ARG A 207 15.48 16.89 -12.75
CA ARG A 207 16.57 15.98 -13.16
C ARG A 207 16.11 14.74 -13.92
N LEU A 208 14.83 14.38 -13.90
CA LEU A 208 14.34 13.16 -14.57
C LEU A 208 13.96 13.37 -16.06
N ASN A 209 13.89 14.62 -16.54
CA ASN A 209 13.41 14.95 -17.90
C ASN A 209 14.41 15.69 -18.79
N ARG A 210 15.73 15.63 -18.52
CA ARG A 210 16.73 16.14 -19.47
C ARG A 210 17.38 14.97 -20.22
N PRO A 211 17.24 14.87 -21.55
CA PRO A 211 18.12 13.98 -22.31
C PRO A 211 19.58 14.45 -22.14
N PRO A 212 20.56 13.54 -22.19
CA PRO A 212 21.97 13.92 -22.18
C PRO A 212 22.23 14.84 -23.39
N GLY A 213 22.77 16.02 -23.11
CA GLY A 213 23.36 16.90 -24.12
C GLY A 213 24.78 16.46 -24.47
#